data_AF-A0A4U0H730-F1
#
_entry.id   AF-A0A4U0H730-F1
#
_cell.length_a   1.000
_cell.length_b   1.000
_cell.length_c   1.000
_cell.angle_alpha   90.00
_cell.angle_beta   90.00
_cell.angle_gamma   90.00
#
_symmetry.space_group_name_H-M   'P 1'
#
loop_
_entity.id
_entity.type
_entity.pdbx_description
1 polymer ?
#
loop_
_entity_poly.entity_id
_entity_poly.type
_entity_poly.pdbx_seq_one_letter_code
_entity_poly.pdbx_strand_id
1 'polypeptide(L)' 'MITVADGEPGAGGYREHDILVIGENTVENITKFGFGPEHNIIQA' A
#
# COMPACT_ATOMS: atom_id res chain seq x y z
N MET A 1 5.39 -2.41 -5.65
CA MET A 1 4.40 -2.66 -6.73
C MET A 1 4.63 -4.06 -7.26
N ILE A 2 3.58 -4.86 -7.39
CA ILE A 2 3.62 -6.22 -7.95
C ILE A 2 2.46 -6.35 -8.94
N THR A 3 2.68 -7.09 -10.03
CA THR A 3 1.64 -7.45 -11.00
C THR A 3 1.55 -8.96 -11.08
N VAL A 4 0.34 -9.50 -10.92
CA VAL A 4 0.02 -10.89 -11.24
C VAL A 4 -0.58 -10.89 -12.65
N ALA A 5 -0.05 -11.75 -13.52
CA ALA A 5 -0.44 -11.80 -14.93
C ALA A 5 -1.92 -12.14 -15.12
N ASP A 6 -2.50 -11.66 -16.21
CA ASP A 6 -3.88 -11.97 -16.59
C ASP A 6 -4.07 -13.49 -16.74
N GLY A 7 -5.21 -13.99 -16.25
CA GLY A 7 -5.56 -15.42 -16.30
C GLY A 7 -5.10 -16.24 -15.10
N GLU A 8 -4.21 -15.72 -14.24
CA GLU A 8 -3.77 -16.38 -13.01
C GLU A 8 -4.71 -16.03 -11.81
N PRO A 9 -4.86 -16.92 -10.82
CA PRO A 9 -5.54 -16.59 -9.57
C PRO A 9 -4.92 -15.36 -8.90
N GLY A 10 -5.72 -14.33 -8.64
CA GLY A 10 -5.25 -13.06 -8.10
C GLY A 10 -4.68 -12.09 -9.14
N ALA A 11 -5.02 -12.25 -10.43
CA ALA A 11 -4.67 -11.31 -11.48
C ALA A 11 -5.00 -9.86 -11.10
N GLY A 12 -4.02 -8.96 -11.27
CA GLY A 12 -4.15 -7.56 -10.90
C GLY A 12 -2.83 -6.88 -10.54
N GLY A 13 -2.88 -5.55 -10.42
CA GLY A 13 -1.79 -4.72 -9.92
C GLY A 13 -2.00 -4.35 -8.47
N TYR A 14 -1.02 -4.64 -7.62
CA TYR A 14 -1.07 -4.40 -6.18
C TYR A 14 0.03 -3.42 -5.76
N ARG A 15 -0.34 -2.37 -5.02
CA ARG A 15 0.59 -1.33 -4.58
C ARG A 15 0.04 -0.56 -3.39
N GLU A 16 0.88 -0.44 -2.37
CA GLU A 16 0.82 0.63 -1.37
C GLU A 16 1.98 1.61 -1.60
N HIS A 17 1.85 2.83 -1.10
CA HIS A 17 2.90 3.85 -1.23
C HIS A 17 2.91 4.79 -0.03
N ASP A 18 4.03 4.77 0.70
CA ASP A 18 4.27 5.65 1.85
C ASP A 18 5.30 6.74 1.53
N ILE A 19 5.24 7.85 2.26
CA ILE A 19 6.24 8.91 2.25
C ILE A 19 6.90 8.96 3.61
N LEU A 20 8.24 8.90 3.62
CA LEU A 20 9.03 8.88 4.84
C LEU A 20 9.94 10.12 4.87
N VAL A 21 9.91 10.84 6.00
CA VAL A 21 10.83 11.92 6.32
C VAL A 21 11.99 11.34 7.12
N ILE A 22 13.22 11.55 6.65
CA ILE A 22 14.44 11.08 7.32
C ILE A 22 14.96 12.20 8.24
N GLY A 23 15.04 11.91 9.54
CA GLY A 23 15.68 12.76 10.55
C GLY A 23 17.09 12.26 10.91
N GLU A 24 17.72 12.89 11.90
CA GLU A 24 19.10 12.56 12.31
C GLU A 24 19.23 11.11 12.83
N ASN A 25 18.29 10.67 13.68
CA ASN A 25 18.26 9.31 14.25
C ASN A 25 16.85 8.70 14.20
N THR A 26 15.94 9.28 13.42
CA THR A 26 14.54 8.87 13.33
C THR A 26 14.07 8.83 11.88
N VAL A 27 13.03 8.04 11.64
CA VAL A 27 12.31 8.02 10.37
C VAL A 27 10.83 8.16 10.68
N GLU A 28 10.21 9.20 10.14
CA GLU A 28 8.78 9.41 10.30
C GLU A 28 8.06 9.06 9.00
N ASN A 29 7.14 8.10 9.06
CA ASN A 29 6.20 7.87 7.96
C ASN A 29 5.06 8.90 8.06
N ILE A 30 4.94 9.79 7.09
CA ILE A 30 3.90 10.83 7.07
C ILE A 30 2.64 10.41 6.30
N THR A 31 2.62 9.25 5.67
CA THR A 31 1.40 8.67 5.10
C THR A 31 0.56 8.08 6.23
N LYS A 32 -0.59 8.69 6.53
CA LYS A 32 -1.44 8.31 7.68
C LYS A 32 -2.78 7.66 7.30
N PHE A 33 -3.09 7.57 6.00
CA PHE A 33 -4.29 6.87 5.55
C PHE A 33 -4.14 5.37 5.80
N GLY A 34 -5.17 4.72 6.34
CA GLY A 34 -5.15 3.28 6.57
C GLY A 34 -5.03 2.53 5.26
N PHE A 35 -4.15 1.54 5.19
CA PHE A 35 -3.98 0.67 4.03
C PHE A 35 -4.17 -0.80 4.42
N GLY A 36 -4.42 -1.65 3.42
CA GLY A 36 -4.69 -3.07 3.62
C GLY A 36 -6.18 -3.45 3.70
N PRO A 37 -6.48 -4.77 3.74
CA PRO A 37 -7.86 -5.29 3.71
C PRO A 37 -8.74 -4.81 4.86
N GLU A 38 -8.15 -4.50 6.02
CA GLU A 38 -8.85 -4.03 7.22
C GLU A 38 -9.51 -2.65 7.03
N HIS A 39 -9.02 -1.88 6.06
CA HIS A 39 -9.45 -0.49 5.82
C HIS A 39 -10.03 -0.28 4.42
N ASN A 40 -9.50 -0.97 3.40
CA ASN A 40 -9.71 -0.62 1.99
C ASN A 40 -10.66 -1.56 1.23
N ILE A 41 -11.45 -2.38 1.93
CA ILE A 41 -12.62 -3.07 1.32
C ILE A 41 -13.84 -2.16 1.51
N ILE A 42 -14.16 -1.38 0.48
CA ILE A 42 -15.22 -0.37 0.53
C ILE A 42 -16.57 -0.99 0.18
N GLN A 43 -17.55 -0.85 1.07
CA GLN A 43 -18.96 -1.13 0.78
C GLN A 43 -19.63 0.18 0.33
N ALA A 44 -20.03 0.26 -0.94
CA ALA A 44 -20.63 1.44 -1.57
C ALA A 44 -22.14 1.29 -1.74
#